data_AF-X1R783-F1
#
_entry.id   AF-X1R783-F1
#
_cell.length_a   1.000
_cell.length_b   1.000
_cell.length_c   1.000
_cell.angle_alpha   90.00
_cell.angle_beta   90.00
_cell.angle_gamma   90.00
#
_symmetry.space_group_name_H-M   'P 1'
#
loop_
_entity.id
_entity.type
_entity.pdbx_description
1 polymer ?
#
loop_
_entity_poly.entity_id
_entity_poly.type
_entity_poly.pdbx_seq_one_letter_code
_entity_poly.pdbx_strand_id
1 'polypeptide(L)'
;RVPIEKVLFPPRDNTKALEEFAAGMRSPTSPGKAPPQQKMTTTITTEREEAEATVPGTAIEVPAGQTLRKRNAQVIRRLAKECYKTELDLANGLLTNGKPCDCLNDKHALFFESICEELIPLDPQNPIYREILGWVKAALPKATPEAISSGRYDAEYPLMASQMRDFRKRLTGSTSRLAMTEPKKQSTKGNCPNCGGPLDKDGCCPKCQICPLPQLPK
;
A
#
# COMPACT_ATOMS: atom_id res chain seq x y z
N ARG A 1 6.38 -42.83 13.47
CA ARG A 1 5.25 -42.41 12.59
C ARG A 1 5.78 -41.34 11.64
N VAL A 2 5.83 -41.61 10.34
CA VAL A 2 6.30 -40.64 9.34
C VAL A 2 5.18 -39.63 9.07
N PRO A 3 5.44 -38.30 9.05
CA PRO A 3 4.41 -37.30 8.73
C PRO A 3 3.84 -37.52 7.33
N ILE A 4 2.50 -37.55 7.22
CA ILE A 4 1.75 -37.81 5.96
C ILE A 4 2.10 -36.80 4.85
N GLU A 5 2.51 -35.59 5.23
CA GLU A 5 2.94 -34.53 4.30
C GLU A 5 4.13 -34.95 3.42
N LYS A 6 5.01 -35.84 3.91
CA LYS A 6 6.17 -36.33 3.14
C LYS A 6 5.85 -37.44 2.13
N VAL A 7 4.62 -37.96 2.11
CA VAL A 7 4.18 -39.02 1.19
C VAL A 7 3.43 -38.44 -0.01
N LEU A 8 2.73 -37.31 0.17
CA LEU A 8 1.92 -36.69 -0.89
C LEU A 8 2.66 -35.69 -1.77
N PHE A 9 3.76 -35.11 -1.31
CA PHE A 9 4.53 -34.13 -2.07
C PHE A 9 6.02 -34.51 -2.08
N PRO A 10 6.49 -35.27 -3.07
CA PRO A 10 7.92 -35.46 -3.24
C PRO A 10 8.61 -34.09 -3.38
N PRO A 11 9.77 -33.86 -2.73
CA PRO A 11 10.52 -32.63 -2.87
C PRO A 11 10.77 -32.33 -4.35
N ARG A 12 10.44 -31.12 -4.81
CA ARG A 12 10.77 -30.70 -6.17
C ARG A 12 12.29 -30.58 -6.30
N ASP A 13 12.88 -31.43 -7.12
CA ASP A 13 14.28 -31.29 -7.54
C ASP A 13 14.42 -30.09 -8.47
N ASN A 14 14.93 -28.98 -7.93
CA ASN A 14 15.22 -27.75 -8.68
C ASN A 14 16.67 -27.68 -9.19
N THR A 15 17.42 -28.79 -9.11
CA THR A 15 18.84 -28.87 -9.49
C THR A 15 19.06 -28.51 -10.96
N LYS A 16 18.18 -28.98 -11.86
CA LYS A 16 18.24 -28.68 -13.28
C LYS A 16 18.01 -27.20 -13.61
N ALA A 17 17.08 -26.55 -12.92
CA ALA A 17 16.80 -25.12 -13.10
C ALA A 17 17.98 -24.24 -12.61
N LEU A 18 18.67 -24.68 -11.55
CA LEU A 18 19.87 -24.00 -11.07
C LEU A 18 21.06 -24.14 -12.04
N GLU A 19 21.24 -25.32 -12.64
CA GLU A 19 22.29 -25.55 -13.64
C GLU A 19 22.07 -24.73 -14.92
N GLU A 20 20.83 -24.66 -15.42
CA GLU A 20 20.47 -23.85 -16.58
C GLU A 20 20.72 -22.35 -16.33
N PHE A 21 20.41 -21.86 -15.13
CA PHE A 21 20.70 -20.47 -14.73
C PHE A 21 22.21 -20.20 -14.63
N ALA A 22 22.97 -21.13 -14.05
CA ALA A 22 24.43 -21.01 -13.96
C ALA A 22 25.11 -21.05 -15.34
N ALA A 23 24.56 -21.80 -16.29
CA ALA A 23 25.03 -21.83 -17.68
C ALA A 23 24.79 -20.49 -18.39
N GLY A 24 23.67 -19.81 -18.12
CA GLY A 24 23.36 -18.48 -18.68
C GLY A 24 24.33 -17.38 -18.27
N MET A 25 24.83 -17.40 -17.03
CA MET A 25 25.77 -16.39 -16.53
C MET A 25 27.23 -16.58 -16.96
N ARG A 26 27.56 -17.69 -17.64
CA ARG A 26 28.93 -18.00 -18.09
C ARG A 26 29.19 -17.67 -19.56
N SER A 27 28.28 -17.00 -20.26
CA SER A 27 28.54 -16.57 -21.64
C SER A 27 29.42 -15.30 -21.65
N PRO A 28 30.67 -15.37 -22.15
CA PRO A 28 31.51 -14.19 -22.27
C PRO A 28 31.02 -13.31 -23.41
N THR A 29 30.61 -12.08 -23.10
CA THR A 29 30.50 -11.00 -24.09
C THR A 29 31.91 -10.63 -24.53
N SER A 30 32.19 -10.77 -25.83
CA SER A 30 33.46 -10.37 -26.43
C SER A 30 33.65 -8.84 -26.34
N PRO A 31 34.87 -8.35 -26.07
CA PRO A 31 35.18 -6.94 -26.07
C PRO A 31 35.53 -6.48 -27.49
N GLY A 32 34.81 -5.50 -28.02
CA GLY A 32 35.04 -5.03 -29.40
C GLY A 32 34.48 -3.65 -29.70
N LYS A 33 35.41 -2.69 -29.79
CA LYS A 33 35.36 -1.35 -30.41
C LYS A 33 34.86 -0.15 -29.59
N ALA A 34 35.76 0.83 -29.58
CA ALA A 34 35.78 2.10 -28.86
C ALA A 34 34.76 3.14 -29.39
N PRO A 35 34.48 4.20 -28.61
CA PRO A 35 33.55 5.27 -28.97
C PRO A 35 34.22 6.36 -29.82
N PRO A 36 33.52 6.97 -30.80
CA PRO A 36 34.02 8.16 -31.46
C PRO A 36 33.89 9.39 -30.56
N GLN A 37 35.02 10.05 -30.35
CA GLN A 37 35.12 11.43 -29.87
C GLN A 37 34.31 12.37 -30.77
N GLN A 38 33.49 13.23 -30.19
CA GLN A 38 33.09 14.47 -30.85
C GLN A 38 33.40 15.68 -29.97
N LYS A 39 34.06 16.63 -30.65
CA LYS A 39 34.64 17.89 -30.22
C LYS A 39 33.66 18.84 -29.55
N MET A 40 34.19 19.61 -28.60
CA MET A 40 33.63 20.84 -28.07
C MET A 40 33.48 21.91 -29.16
N THR A 41 32.43 22.74 -29.09
CA THR A 41 32.52 24.19 -29.39
C THR A 41 31.45 24.95 -28.61
N THR A 42 31.92 25.96 -27.87
CA THR A 42 31.19 26.97 -27.08
C THR A 42 30.50 28.00 -27.99
N THR A 43 29.39 28.64 -27.58
CA THR A 43 29.11 30.11 -27.64
C THR A 43 27.68 30.44 -27.16
N ILE A 44 27.62 31.14 -26.01
CA ILE A 44 26.79 32.30 -25.60
C ILE A 44 25.54 32.63 -26.45
N THR A 45 24.34 32.71 -25.84
CA THR A 45 23.53 33.96 -25.76
C THR A 45 22.35 33.84 -24.80
N THR A 46 22.17 34.90 -24.03
CA THR A 46 20.99 35.34 -23.30
C THR A 46 19.69 35.11 -24.07
N GLU A 47 18.67 34.53 -23.43
CA GLU A 47 17.33 35.14 -23.33
C GLU A 47 16.45 34.35 -22.36
N ARG A 48 15.96 35.10 -21.38
CA ARG A 48 14.89 34.74 -20.46
C ARG A 48 13.60 34.85 -21.26
N GLU A 49 13.01 33.73 -21.62
CA GLU A 49 11.60 33.70 -22.00
C GLU A 49 10.90 32.59 -21.22
N GLU A 50 9.94 33.07 -20.45
CA GLU A 50 8.99 32.36 -19.62
C GLU A 50 8.05 31.57 -20.53
N ALA A 51 8.49 30.40 -20.97
CA ALA A 51 7.60 29.42 -21.58
C ALA A 51 7.14 28.47 -20.47
N GLU A 52 5.87 28.61 -20.08
CA GLU A 52 5.10 27.58 -19.39
C GLU A 52 5.30 26.24 -20.11
N ALA A 53 6.29 25.47 -19.65
CA ALA A 53 6.35 24.06 -19.93
C ALA A 53 5.17 23.43 -19.19
N THR A 54 4.01 23.47 -19.84
CA THR A 54 2.90 22.58 -19.55
C THR A 54 3.41 21.18 -19.86
N VAL A 55 4.12 20.61 -18.89
CA VAL A 55 4.39 19.18 -18.86
C VAL A 55 3.01 18.54 -18.96
N PRO A 56 2.71 17.75 -20.00
CA PRO A 56 1.45 17.03 -20.07
C PRO A 56 1.46 16.07 -18.89
N GLY A 57 0.80 16.49 -17.80
CA GLY A 57 0.62 15.68 -16.62
C GLY A 57 0.00 14.38 -17.08
N THR A 58 0.70 13.28 -16.83
CA THR A 58 0.27 11.93 -17.14
C THR A 58 -1.15 11.78 -16.64
N ALA A 59 -2.12 11.81 -17.56
CA ALA A 59 -3.52 11.67 -17.21
C ALA A 59 -3.67 10.28 -16.60
N ILE A 60 -3.85 10.23 -15.27
CA ILE A 60 -3.95 8.97 -14.53
C ILE A 60 -5.25 8.30 -14.97
N GLU A 61 -5.19 7.42 -15.97
CA GLU A 61 -6.33 6.69 -16.51
C GLU A 61 -7.14 6.07 -15.38
N VAL A 62 -8.37 6.54 -15.17
CA VAL A 62 -9.28 5.99 -14.15
C VAL A 62 -10.00 4.79 -14.76
N PRO A 63 -9.93 3.57 -14.16
CA PRO A 63 -10.65 2.42 -14.69
C PRO A 63 -12.15 2.73 -14.78
N ALA A 64 -12.75 2.25 -15.86
CA ALA A 64 -14.15 2.50 -16.19
C ALA A 64 -15.06 2.23 -14.97
N GLY A 65 -15.79 3.25 -14.53
CA GLY A 65 -16.77 3.16 -13.43
C GLY A 65 -16.29 3.59 -12.04
N GLN A 66 -15.02 3.93 -11.83
CA GLN A 66 -14.57 4.59 -10.60
C GLN A 66 -14.49 6.11 -10.76
N THR A 67 -14.89 6.84 -9.72
CA THR A 67 -14.61 8.28 -9.66
C THR A 67 -13.22 8.50 -9.08
N LEU A 68 -12.53 9.56 -9.48
CA LEU A 68 -11.24 9.96 -8.91
C LEU A 68 -11.30 10.02 -7.37
N ARG A 69 -12.39 10.55 -6.81
CA ARG A 69 -12.62 10.56 -5.36
C ARG A 69 -12.66 9.16 -4.73
N LYS A 70 -13.29 8.17 -5.39
CA LYS A 70 -13.35 6.79 -4.90
C LYS A 70 -11.98 6.13 -4.91
N ARG A 71 -11.20 6.34 -5.98
CA ARG A 71 -9.80 5.90 -6.06
C ARG A 71 -9.00 6.53 -4.93
N ASN A 72 -8.97 7.85 -4.81
CA ASN A 72 -8.21 8.56 -3.77
C ASN A 72 -8.58 8.03 -2.36
N ALA A 73 -9.87 7.85 -2.07
CA ALA A 73 -10.32 7.28 -0.81
C ALA A 73 -9.83 5.83 -0.58
N GLN A 74 -9.73 5.02 -1.64
CA GLN A 74 -9.17 3.66 -1.56
C GLN A 74 -7.67 3.71 -1.24
N VAL A 75 -6.91 4.58 -1.89
CA VAL A 75 -5.47 4.75 -1.66
C VAL A 75 -5.21 5.28 -0.23
N ILE A 76 -5.98 6.27 0.23
CA ILE A 76 -5.94 6.77 1.60
C ILE A 76 -6.23 5.65 2.60
N ARG A 77 -7.23 4.79 2.34
CA ARG A 77 -7.50 3.62 3.19
C ARG A 77 -6.33 2.64 3.22
N ARG A 78 -5.61 2.42 2.11
CA ARG A 78 -4.39 1.59 2.10
C ARG A 78 -3.30 2.20 2.97
N LEU A 79 -3.06 3.50 2.84
CA LEU A 79 -2.08 4.22 3.67
C LEU A 79 -2.43 4.13 5.16
N ALA A 80 -3.70 4.37 5.50
CA ALA A 80 -4.17 4.31 6.88
C ALA A 80 -4.04 2.90 7.49
N LYS A 81 -4.26 1.85 6.69
CA LYS A 81 -4.03 0.46 7.13
C LYS A 81 -2.56 0.23 7.43
N GLU A 82 -1.67 0.80 6.63
CA GLU A 82 -0.23 0.66 6.86
C GLU A 82 0.20 1.39 8.13
N CYS A 83 -0.27 2.62 8.35
CA CYS A 83 -0.09 3.32 9.63
C CYS A 83 -0.58 2.48 10.81
N TYR A 84 -1.72 1.79 10.69
CA TYR A 84 -2.24 0.93 11.76
C TYR A 84 -1.37 -0.31 12.02
N LYS A 85 -0.84 -0.96 10.98
CA LYS A 85 0.08 -2.11 11.19
C LYS A 85 1.36 -1.65 11.86
N THR A 86 1.95 -0.55 11.38
CA THR A 86 3.16 0.02 11.96
C THR A 86 2.92 0.49 13.40
N GLU A 87 1.74 1.06 13.72
CA GLU A 87 1.33 1.38 15.09
C GLU A 87 1.39 0.15 16.00
N LEU A 88 0.86 -1.00 15.56
CA LEU A 88 0.87 -2.24 16.35
C LEU A 88 2.29 -2.79 16.52
N ASP A 89 3.09 -2.80 15.46
CA ASP A 89 4.44 -3.35 15.51
C ASP A 89 5.33 -2.49 16.42
N LEU A 90 5.22 -1.16 16.35
CA LEU A 90 5.90 -0.23 17.26
C LEU A 90 5.42 -0.37 18.71
N ALA A 91 4.12 -0.54 18.93
CA ALA A 91 3.57 -0.76 20.27
C ALA A 91 4.09 -2.07 20.91
N ASN A 92 4.45 -3.06 20.08
CA ASN A 92 5.09 -4.30 20.51
C ASN A 92 6.63 -4.20 20.58
N GLY A 93 7.20 -3.00 20.45
CA GLY A 93 8.66 -2.78 20.46
C GLY A 93 9.38 -3.34 19.23
N LEU A 94 8.68 -3.48 18.10
CA LEU A 94 9.17 -4.13 16.88
C LEU A 94 9.62 -5.58 17.11
N LEU A 95 8.98 -6.27 18.05
CA LEU A 95 9.22 -7.67 18.34
C LEU A 95 8.10 -8.55 17.79
N THR A 96 8.48 -9.60 17.05
CA THR A 96 7.57 -10.68 16.65
C THR A 96 8.02 -11.97 17.32
N ASN A 97 7.18 -12.55 18.18
CA ASN A 97 7.52 -13.74 18.98
C ASN A 97 8.82 -13.56 19.80
N GLY A 98 9.03 -12.37 20.36
CA GLY A 98 10.21 -12.03 21.15
C GLY A 98 11.50 -11.84 20.34
N LYS A 99 11.43 -11.85 19.00
CA LYS A 99 12.57 -11.59 18.12
C LYS A 99 12.42 -10.22 17.45
N PRO A 100 13.53 -9.46 17.29
CA PRO A 100 13.55 -8.24 16.49
C PRO A 100 12.99 -8.47 15.09
N CYS A 101 12.11 -7.59 14.66
CA CYS A 101 11.56 -7.58 13.31
C CYS A 101 12.01 -6.32 12.57
N ASP A 102 12.49 -6.51 11.35
CA ASP A 102 12.91 -5.47 10.40
C ASP A 102 11.75 -4.96 9.53
N CYS A 103 10.49 -5.26 9.89
CA CYS A 103 9.33 -4.91 9.07
C CYS A 103 9.24 -3.41 8.79
N LEU A 104 9.70 -2.55 9.70
CA LEU A 104 9.69 -1.10 9.50
C LEU A 104 10.66 -0.67 8.40
N ASN A 105 11.84 -1.29 8.34
CA ASN A 105 12.88 -0.96 7.37
C ASN A 105 12.58 -1.50 5.98
N ASP A 106 12.10 -2.74 5.90
CA ASP A 106 11.99 -3.43 4.62
C ASP A 106 10.58 -3.32 4.03
N LYS A 107 9.54 -3.58 4.83
CA LYS A 107 8.16 -3.69 4.32
C LYS A 107 7.40 -2.38 4.42
N HIS A 108 7.28 -1.85 5.63
CA HIS A 108 6.46 -0.66 5.88
C HIS A 108 7.02 0.56 5.17
N ALA A 109 8.34 0.78 5.19
CA ALA A 109 8.95 1.91 4.49
C ALA A 109 8.62 1.91 3.00
N LEU A 110 8.79 0.78 2.30
CA LEU A 110 8.43 0.65 0.89
C LEU A 110 6.93 0.89 0.63
N PHE A 111 6.05 0.40 1.52
CA PHE A 111 4.61 0.68 1.39
C PHE A 111 4.28 2.15 1.62
N PHE A 112 4.93 2.83 2.58
CA PHE A 112 4.74 4.26 2.79
C PHE A 112 5.22 5.07 1.60
N GLU A 113 6.41 4.77 1.08
CA GLU A 113 6.98 5.42 -0.11
C GLU A 113 6.06 5.28 -1.31
N SER A 114 5.73 4.04 -1.71
CA SER A 114 4.87 3.78 -2.86
C SER A 114 3.48 4.42 -2.75
N ILE A 115 2.83 4.33 -1.58
CA ILE A 115 1.48 4.87 -1.41
C ILE A 115 1.50 6.41 -1.35
N CYS A 116 2.51 7.02 -0.71
CA CYS A 116 2.61 8.48 -0.66
C CYS A 116 2.96 9.06 -2.03
N GLU A 117 3.85 8.42 -2.80
CA GLU A 117 4.15 8.84 -4.18
C GLU A 117 2.94 8.75 -5.10
N GLU A 118 2.04 7.78 -4.89
CA GLU A 118 0.76 7.70 -5.59
C GLU A 118 -0.19 8.85 -5.16
N LEU A 119 -0.19 9.24 -3.88
CA LEU A 119 -1.12 10.23 -3.32
C LEU A 119 -0.72 11.68 -3.56
N ILE A 120 0.57 12.00 -3.55
CA ILE A 120 1.08 13.37 -3.74
C ILE A 120 0.55 14.03 -5.03
N PRO A 121 0.56 13.39 -6.22
CA PRO A 121 0.00 14.01 -7.43
C PRO A 121 -1.54 14.09 -7.39
N LEU A 122 -2.21 13.24 -6.59
CA LEU A 122 -3.67 13.20 -6.48
C LEU A 122 -4.23 14.28 -5.53
N ASP A 123 -3.46 14.68 -4.53
CA ASP A 123 -3.81 15.72 -3.55
C ASP A 123 -2.54 16.47 -3.08
N PRO A 124 -1.98 17.36 -3.92
CA PRO A 124 -0.68 18.00 -3.68
C PRO A 124 -0.69 19.01 -2.54
N GLN A 125 -1.87 19.49 -2.13
CA GLN A 125 -2.01 20.47 -1.05
C GLN A 125 -1.98 19.82 0.34
N ASN A 126 -2.08 18.51 0.42
CA ASN A 126 -2.11 17.81 1.68
C ASN A 126 -0.67 17.47 2.14
N PRO A 127 -0.18 18.13 3.21
CA PRO A 127 1.22 17.97 3.64
C PRO A 127 1.51 16.60 4.26
N ILE A 128 0.45 15.88 4.68
CA ILE A 128 0.60 14.65 5.47
C ILE A 128 1.44 13.58 4.79
N TYR A 129 1.37 13.47 3.46
CA TYR A 129 2.11 12.45 2.73
C TYR A 129 3.62 12.70 2.81
N ARG A 130 4.04 13.97 2.70
CA ARG A 130 5.46 14.35 2.86
C ARG A 130 5.92 14.24 4.30
N GLU A 131 5.05 14.56 5.25
CA GLU A 131 5.33 14.37 6.68
C GLU A 131 5.56 12.89 7.02
N ILE A 132 4.72 11.97 6.50
CA ILE A 132 4.89 10.52 6.68
C ILE A 132 6.22 10.06 6.07
N LEU A 133 6.57 10.50 4.87
CA LEU A 133 7.86 10.16 4.24
C LEU A 133 9.06 10.66 5.06
N GLY A 134 9.00 11.90 5.56
CA GLY A 134 10.03 12.46 6.43
C GLY A 134 10.15 11.68 7.74
N TRP A 135 9.01 11.30 8.32
CA TRP A 135 8.95 10.48 9.52
C TRP A 135 9.59 9.10 9.30
N VAL A 136 9.26 8.41 8.21
CA VAL A 136 9.80 7.08 7.89
C VAL A 136 11.31 7.15 7.81
N LYS A 137 11.86 8.09 7.06
CA LYS A 137 13.32 8.29 6.94
C LYS A 137 14.00 8.52 8.29
N ALA A 138 13.37 9.26 9.20
CA ALA A 138 13.89 9.49 10.55
C ALA A 138 13.77 8.25 11.46
N ALA A 139 12.78 7.39 11.22
CA ALA A 139 12.51 6.18 11.98
C ALA A 139 13.40 5.00 11.57
N LEU A 140 13.82 4.92 10.31
CA LEU A 140 14.60 3.79 9.76
C LEU A 140 15.82 3.39 10.60
N PRO A 141 16.72 4.31 11.01
CA PRO A 141 17.92 3.94 11.77
C PRO A 141 17.61 3.38 13.17
N LYS A 142 16.38 3.59 13.67
CA LYS A 142 15.93 3.12 14.98
C LYS A 142 15.28 1.74 14.94
N ALA A 143 15.04 1.21 13.75
CA ALA A 143 14.31 -0.05 13.53
C ALA A 143 15.14 -1.13 12.84
N THR A 144 16.47 -1.03 12.93
CA THR A 144 17.34 -2.13 12.52
C THR A 144 17.31 -3.25 13.58
N PRO A 145 17.52 -4.52 13.21
CA PRO A 145 17.56 -5.62 14.17
C PRO A 145 18.56 -5.39 15.31
N GLU A 146 19.70 -4.75 15.03
CA GLU A 146 20.72 -4.41 16.02
C GLU A 146 20.23 -3.34 17.00
N ALA A 147 19.57 -2.30 16.48
CA ALA A 147 19.00 -1.23 17.29
C ALA A 147 17.91 -1.77 18.23
N ILE A 148 17.01 -2.60 17.69
CA ILE A 148 15.93 -3.25 18.45
C ILE A 148 16.52 -4.20 19.51
N SER A 149 17.47 -5.06 19.13
CA SER A 149 18.11 -6.01 20.07
C SER A 149 18.85 -5.31 21.20
N SER A 150 19.36 -4.10 20.95
CA SER A 150 20.08 -3.31 21.95
C SER A 150 19.17 -2.65 22.98
N GLY A 151 17.86 -2.59 22.74
CA GLY A 151 16.88 -1.90 23.60
C GLY A 151 17.08 -0.38 23.67
N ARG A 152 17.97 0.20 22.83
CA ARG A 152 18.35 1.63 22.89
C ARG A 152 17.17 2.58 22.75
N TYR A 153 16.13 2.17 22.01
CA TYR A 153 14.99 3.02 21.65
C TYR A 153 13.66 2.52 22.25
N ASP A 154 13.69 1.63 23.24
CA ASP A 154 12.47 1.04 23.82
C ASP A 154 11.49 2.08 24.38
N ALA A 155 12.02 3.18 24.93
CA ALA A 155 11.20 4.30 25.42
C ALA A 155 10.60 5.16 24.28
N GLU A 156 11.18 5.13 23.09
CA GLU A 156 10.74 5.92 21.94
C GLU A 156 9.67 5.21 21.10
N TYR A 157 9.69 3.88 21.03
CA TYR A 157 8.73 3.13 20.21
C TYR A 157 7.25 3.40 20.56
N PRO A 158 6.84 3.54 21.84
CA PRO A 158 5.48 3.93 22.18
C PRO A 158 5.10 5.33 21.67
N LEU A 159 6.05 6.26 21.67
CA LEU A 159 5.84 7.62 21.13
C LEU A 159 5.69 7.56 19.61
N MET A 160 6.54 6.78 18.94
CA MET A 160 6.45 6.52 17.51
C MET A 160 5.12 5.87 17.12
N ALA A 161 4.62 4.92 17.92
CA ALA A 161 3.31 4.31 17.71
C ALA A 161 2.17 5.35 17.81
N SER A 162 2.26 6.28 18.77
CA SER A 162 1.29 7.36 18.92
C SER A 162 1.26 8.30 17.70
N GLN A 163 2.43 8.60 17.12
CA GLN A 163 2.53 9.40 15.90
C GLN A 163 1.86 8.72 14.71
N MET A 164 2.00 7.40 14.57
CA MET A 164 1.29 6.61 13.54
C MET A 164 -0.23 6.66 13.71
N ARG A 165 -0.71 6.61 14.95
CA ARG A 165 -2.14 6.80 15.26
C ARG A 165 -2.62 8.20 14.83
N ASP A 166 -1.82 9.23 15.06
CA ASP A 166 -2.15 10.61 14.70
C ASP A 166 -2.17 10.81 13.19
N PHE A 167 -1.20 10.25 12.45
CA PHE A 167 -1.25 10.23 10.98
C PHE A 167 -2.52 9.55 10.48
N ARG A 168 -2.87 8.37 11.04
CA ARG A 168 -4.09 7.65 10.68
C ARG A 168 -5.36 8.46 10.96
N LYS A 169 -5.41 9.16 12.10
CA LYS A 169 -6.52 10.06 12.45
C LYS A 169 -6.63 11.21 11.46
N ARG A 170 -5.53 11.83 11.07
CA ARG A 170 -5.54 12.92 10.08
C ARG A 170 -5.91 12.44 8.67
N LEU A 171 -5.47 11.24 8.28
CA LEU A 171 -5.79 10.64 6.97
C LEU A 171 -7.27 10.29 6.83
N THR A 172 -7.90 9.75 7.89
CA THR A 172 -9.25 9.18 7.82
C THR A 172 -10.30 9.97 8.60
N GLY A 173 -9.90 11.00 9.32
CA GLY A 173 -10.74 11.75 10.26
C GLY A 173 -11.07 10.99 11.56
N SER A 174 -10.57 9.76 11.74
CA SER A 174 -10.94 8.91 12.87
C SER A 174 -9.82 7.96 13.29
N THR A 175 -9.80 7.57 14.56
CA THR A 175 -8.97 6.46 15.06
C THR A 175 -9.70 5.11 14.98
N SER A 176 -10.95 5.09 14.51
CA SER A 176 -11.73 3.85 14.38
C SER A 176 -11.16 2.94 13.29
N ARG A 177 -11.04 1.65 13.59
CA ARG A 177 -10.62 0.63 12.61
C ARG A 177 -11.58 0.53 11.43
N LEU A 178 -12.86 0.83 11.64
CA LEU A 178 -13.90 0.78 10.61
C LEU A 178 -13.69 1.84 9.52
N ALA A 179 -13.06 2.98 9.83
CA ALA A 179 -12.78 4.03 8.87
C ALA A 179 -11.79 3.58 7.76
N MET A 180 -11.00 2.53 8.03
CA MET A 180 -10.07 1.94 7.07
C MET A 180 -10.69 0.83 6.22
N THR A 181 -11.88 0.36 6.59
CA THR A 181 -12.62 -0.64 5.82
C THR A 181 -13.46 0.04 4.76
N GLU A 182 -13.71 -0.65 3.65
CA GLU A 182 -14.68 -0.13 2.69
C GLU A 182 -16.04 -0.07 3.38
N PRO A 183 -16.79 1.04 3.21
CA PRO A 183 -18.14 1.09 3.72
C PRO A 183 -18.88 -0.07 3.08
N LYS A 184 -19.31 -1.03 3.92
CA LYS A 184 -20.14 -2.15 3.47
C LYS A 184 -21.27 -1.50 2.71
N LYS A 185 -21.40 -1.78 1.40
CA LYS A 185 -22.60 -1.38 0.65
C LYS A 185 -23.73 -1.85 1.55
N GLN A 186 -24.49 -0.90 2.12
CA GLN A 186 -25.70 -1.27 2.80
C GLN A 186 -26.49 -1.96 1.72
N SER A 187 -26.53 -3.29 1.81
CA SER A 187 -27.45 -4.08 1.04
C SER A 187 -28.77 -3.49 1.46
N THR A 188 -29.35 -2.65 0.61
CA THR A 188 -30.75 -2.25 0.70
C THR A 188 -31.54 -3.53 0.40
N LYS A 189 -31.43 -4.52 1.29
CA LYS A 189 -32.53 -5.44 1.53
C LYS A 189 -33.63 -4.48 1.94
N GLY A 190 -34.57 -4.25 1.03
CA GLY A 190 -35.73 -3.43 1.35
C GLY A 190 -36.29 -3.91 2.69
N ASN A 191 -36.85 -3.00 3.47
CA ASN A 191 -37.64 -3.43 4.60
C ASN A 191 -39.02 -3.80 4.06
N CYS A 192 -39.61 -4.88 4.60
CA CYS A 192 -40.96 -5.26 4.25
C CYS A 192 -41.91 -4.10 4.57
N PRO A 193 -42.74 -3.63 3.62
CA PRO A 193 -43.63 -2.50 3.86
C PRO A 193 -44.70 -2.79 4.92
N ASN A 194 -44.98 -4.08 5.19
CA ASN A 194 -45.99 -4.49 6.16
C ASN A 194 -45.44 -4.60 7.59
N CYS A 195 -44.26 -5.21 7.76
CA CYS A 195 -43.74 -5.53 9.09
C CYS A 195 -42.37 -4.92 9.41
N GLY A 196 -41.79 -4.12 8.51
CA GLY A 196 -40.48 -3.48 8.68
C GLY A 196 -39.29 -4.44 8.75
N GLY A 197 -39.53 -5.75 8.69
CA GLY A 197 -38.49 -6.78 8.76
C GLY A 197 -37.63 -6.83 7.49
N PRO A 198 -36.38 -7.30 7.58
CA PRO A 198 -35.48 -7.40 6.44
C PRO A 198 -36.01 -8.42 5.42
N LEU A 199 -35.96 -8.06 4.14
CA LEU A 199 -36.24 -9.01 3.05
C LEU A 199 -35.08 -9.99 2.86
N ASP A 200 -35.39 -11.22 2.44
CA ASP A 200 -34.40 -12.22 2.09
C ASP A 200 -33.72 -11.90 0.74
N LYS A 201 -32.88 -12.82 0.26
CA LYS A 201 -32.15 -12.67 -1.01
C LYS A 201 -33.08 -12.64 -2.23
N ASP A 202 -34.30 -13.17 -2.10
CA ASP A 202 -35.31 -13.25 -3.14
C ASP A 202 -36.29 -12.05 -3.05
N GLY A 203 -36.01 -11.11 -2.13
CA GLY A 203 -36.85 -9.94 -1.90
C GLY A 203 -38.11 -10.25 -1.11
N CYS A 204 -38.26 -11.44 -0.53
CA CYS A 204 -39.43 -11.86 0.22
C CYS A 204 -39.24 -11.66 1.73
N CYS A 205 -40.31 -11.30 2.44
CA CYS A 205 -40.24 -11.20 3.89
C CYS A 205 -40.47 -12.58 4.51
N PRO A 206 -39.52 -13.15 5.27
CA PRO A 206 -39.71 -14.48 5.86
C PRO A 206 -40.82 -14.51 6.94
N LYS A 207 -41.07 -13.36 7.58
CA LYS A 207 -42.10 -13.21 8.62
C LYS A 207 -43.49 -13.03 8.03
N CYS A 208 -43.58 -12.25 6.95
CA CYS A 208 -44.85 -11.85 6.36
C CYS A 208 -45.21 -12.70 5.13
N GLN A 209 -44.27 -13.51 4.61
CA GLN A 209 -44.35 -14.26 3.33
C GLN A 209 -44.76 -13.41 2.11
N ILE A 210 -44.69 -12.08 2.25
CA ILE A 210 -44.99 -11.13 1.17
C ILE A 210 -43.71 -10.85 0.42
N CYS A 211 -43.74 -11.11 -0.88
CA CYS A 211 -42.74 -10.64 -1.84
C CYS A 211 -43.35 -9.40 -2.51
N PRO A 212 -42.81 -8.19 -2.29
CA PRO A 212 -43.22 -7.03 -3.07
C PRO A 212 -42.92 -7.34 -4.54
N LEU A 213 -43.96 -7.33 -5.38
CA LEU A 213 -43.85 -7.62 -6.80
C LEU A 213 -42.75 -6.76 -7.44
N PRO A 214 -41.93 -7.31 -8.35
CA PRO A 214 -40.95 -6.53 -9.07
C PRO A 214 -41.68 -5.38 -9.78
N GLN A 215 -41.26 -4.15 -9.49
CA GLN A 215 -41.70 -2.97 -10.24
C GLN A 215 -41.30 -3.21 -11.70
N LEU A 216 -42.29 -3.43 -12.56
CA LEU A 216 -42.07 -3.56 -14.00
C LEU A 216 -41.35 -2.30 -14.49
N PRO A 217 -40.32 -2.44 -15.36
CA PRO A 217 -39.63 -1.28 -15.92
C PRO A 217 -40.64 -0.43 -16.70
N LYS A 218 -40.58 0.90 -16.46
CA LYS A 218 -41.38 1.91 -17.16
C LYS A 218 -40.83 2.17 -18.56
#